data_AF-A0A965KYH1-F1
#
_entry.id   AF-A0A965KYH1-F1
#
_cell.length_a   1.000
_cell.length_b   1.000
_cell.length_c   1.000
_cell.angle_alpha   90.00
_cell.angle_beta   90.00
_cell.angle_gamma   90.00
#
_symmetry.space_group_name_H-M   'P 1'
#
loop_
_entity.id
_entity.type
_entity.pdbx_description
1 polymer ?
#
loop_
_entity_poly.entity_id
_entity_poly.type
_entity_poly.pdbx_seq_one_letter_code
_entity_poly.pdbx_strand_id
1 'polypeptide(L)'
;MARLAKVRQDMAMAKAKRIASEYAKNKELNEQVVQYAREYGDAAMQAGKQGISVAMLNDTLAFRGRLLASAKEQELATAHMHRQVQEANRAALAAKMKSQGLDRALARRKKEAEQAEQQAEWQEIEDSFSHRRSVFSKDPKEQRAGSLWHERCLSGFNFL
;
A
#
# COMPACT_ATOMS: atom_id res chain seq x y z
N MET A 1 -8.33 -9.65 3.99
CA MET A 1 -8.44 -8.17 4.01
C MET A 1 -7.15 -7.45 3.57
N ALA A 2 -5.98 -7.72 4.13
CA ALA A 2 -4.73 -7.01 3.76
C ALA A 2 -4.30 -7.19 2.30
N ARG A 3 -4.42 -8.40 1.73
CA ARG A 3 -4.14 -8.65 0.30
C ARG A 3 -4.98 -7.76 -0.63
N LEU A 4 -6.28 -7.61 -0.33
CA LEU A 4 -7.18 -6.74 -1.11
C LEU A 4 -6.81 -5.26 -0.97
N ALA A 5 -6.37 -4.82 0.21
CA ALA A 5 -5.93 -3.45 0.44
C ALA A 5 -4.65 -3.13 -0.36
N LYS A 6 -3.70 -4.07 -0.44
CA LYS A 6 -2.50 -3.95 -1.27
C LYS A 6 -2.82 -3.85 -2.75
N VAL A 7 -3.70 -4.71 -3.27
CA VAL A 7 -4.16 -4.62 -4.67
C VAL A 7 -4.81 -3.27 -4.97
N ARG A 8 -5.66 -2.76 -4.06
CA ARG A 8 -6.28 -1.44 -4.21
C ARG A 8 -5.26 -0.30 -4.20
N GLN A 9 -4.23 -0.39 -3.35
CA GLN A 9 -3.10 0.54 -3.38
C GLN A 9 -2.38 0.50 -4.72
N ASP A 10 -2.01 -0.68 -5.20
CA ASP A 10 -1.26 -0.84 -6.46
C ASP A 10 -2.05 -0.31 -7.65
N MET A 11 -3.36 -0.59 -7.71
CA MET A 11 -4.26 -0.04 -8.73
C MET A 11 -4.35 1.49 -8.65
N ALA A 12 -4.50 2.05 -7.45
CA ALA A 12 -4.57 3.51 -7.27
C ALA A 12 -3.24 4.19 -7.66
N MET A 13 -2.11 3.61 -7.30
CA MET A 13 -0.78 4.11 -7.69
C MET A 13 -0.54 3.99 -9.18
N ALA A 14 -0.93 2.88 -9.82
CA ALA A 14 -0.83 2.70 -11.27
C ALA A 14 -1.70 3.74 -12.01
N LYS A 15 -2.93 3.96 -11.55
CA LYS A 15 -3.81 4.99 -12.10
C LYS A 15 -3.20 6.39 -11.97
N ALA A 16 -2.67 6.74 -10.80
CA ALA A 16 -2.02 8.02 -10.58
C ALA A 16 -0.80 8.23 -11.49
N LYS A 17 0.05 7.20 -11.64
CA LYS A 17 1.21 7.25 -12.56
C LYS A 17 0.79 7.43 -14.01
N ARG A 18 -0.27 6.76 -14.45
CA ARG A 18 -0.79 6.87 -15.81
C ARG A 18 -1.30 8.29 -16.09
N ILE A 19 -2.14 8.83 -15.22
CA ILE A 19 -2.67 10.20 -15.40
C ILE A 19 -1.52 11.22 -15.35
N ALA A 20 -0.53 11.01 -14.47
CA ALA A 20 0.65 11.87 -14.41
C ALA A 20 1.51 11.81 -15.69
N SER A 21 1.67 10.64 -16.30
CA SER A 21 2.42 10.51 -17.55
C SER A 21 1.66 11.10 -18.74
N GLU A 22 0.34 10.94 -18.80
CA GLU A 22 -0.52 11.58 -19.80
C GLU A 22 -0.46 13.11 -19.67
N TYR A 23 -0.52 13.65 -18.44
CA TYR A 23 -0.33 15.07 -18.18
C TYR A 23 1.05 15.58 -18.64
N ALA A 24 2.12 14.86 -18.31
CA ALA A 24 3.48 15.24 -18.69
C ALA A 24 3.64 15.30 -20.22
N LYS A 25 3.14 14.29 -20.93
CA LYS A 25 3.15 14.26 -22.41
C LYS A 25 2.37 15.41 -23.02
N ASN A 26 1.18 15.72 -22.49
CA ASN A 26 0.37 16.83 -23.00
C ASN A 26 1.04 18.19 -22.75
N LYS A 27 1.70 18.34 -21.59
CA LYS A 27 2.47 19.54 -21.29
C LYS A 27 3.65 19.70 -22.25
N GLU A 28 4.41 18.64 -22.46
CA GLU A 28 5.56 18.62 -23.38
C GLU A 28 5.12 18.94 -24.82
N LEU A 29 4.02 18.34 -25.29
CA LEU A 29 3.46 18.63 -26.61
C LEU A 29 3.08 20.11 -26.74
N ASN A 30 2.44 20.68 -25.72
CA ASN A 30 2.07 22.09 -25.74
C ASN A 30 3.31 23.01 -25.79
N GLU A 31 4.36 22.69 -25.03
CA GLU A 31 5.64 23.39 -25.07
C GLU A 31 6.27 23.33 -26.47
N GLN A 32 6.22 22.17 -27.14
CA GLN A 32 6.68 22.03 -28.53
C GLN A 32 5.86 22.88 -29.50
N VAL A 33 4.53 22.95 -29.37
CA VAL A 33 3.68 23.81 -30.21
C VAL A 33 4.03 25.28 -30.03
N VAL A 34 4.24 25.72 -28.79
CA VAL A 34 4.64 27.11 -28.49
C VAL A 34 6.02 27.41 -29.07
N GLN A 35 6.97 26.49 -28.94
CA GLN A 35 8.31 26.63 -29.50
C GLN A 35 8.27 26.73 -31.02
N TYR A 36 7.48 25.88 -31.68
CA TYR A 36 7.28 25.93 -33.12
C TYR A 36 6.63 27.24 -33.57
N ALA A 37 5.66 27.75 -32.82
CA ALA A 37 5.06 29.06 -33.08
C ALA A 37 6.06 30.22 -32.93
N ARG A 38 7.07 30.10 -32.07
CA ARG A 38 8.17 31.08 -31.95
C ARG A 38 9.06 31.04 -33.18
N GLU A 39 9.45 29.85 -33.63
CA GLU A 39 10.28 29.67 -34.83
C GLU A 39 9.63 30.29 -36.08
N TYR A 40 8.30 30.17 -36.22
CA TYR A 40 7.55 30.86 -37.28
C TYR A 40 7.61 32.39 -37.16
N GLY A 41 7.58 32.91 -35.93
CA GLY A 41 7.71 34.35 -35.68
C GLY A 41 9.10 34.87 -36.05
N ASP A 42 10.14 34.12 -35.68
CA ASP A 42 11.53 34.45 -36.01
C ASP A 42 11.79 34.35 -37.51
N ALA A 43 11.25 33.32 -38.17
CA ALA A 43 11.31 33.16 -39.62
C ALA A 43 10.59 34.32 -40.35
N ALA A 44 9.41 34.73 -39.88
CA ALA A 44 8.68 35.87 -40.45
C ALA A 44 9.47 37.19 -40.28
N MET A 45 10.11 37.40 -39.12
CA MET A 45 10.96 38.55 -38.87
C MET A 45 12.19 38.60 -39.79
N GLN A 46 12.83 37.45 -40.03
CA GLN A 46 13.96 37.34 -40.95
C GLN A 46 13.52 37.54 -42.41
N ALA A 47 12.41 36.93 -42.80
CA ALA A 47 11.78 37.08 -44.11
C ALA A 47 11.43 38.55 -44.42
N GLY A 48 10.88 39.28 -43.44
CA GLY A 48 10.56 40.69 -43.59
C GLY A 48 11.79 41.56 -43.87
N LYS A 49 12.93 41.23 -43.27
CA LYS A 49 14.22 41.92 -43.53
C LYS A 49 14.78 41.62 -44.92
N GLN A 50 14.45 40.46 -45.49
CA GLN A 50 14.93 40.02 -46.81
C GLN A 50 14.04 40.51 -47.97
N GLY A 51 12.97 41.26 -47.69
CA GLY A 51 12.09 41.82 -48.73
C GLY A 51 11.07 40.83 -49.31
N ILE A 52 10.70 39.79 -48.56
CA ILE A 52 9.69 38.81 -48.99
C ILE A 52 8.30 39.45 -49.08
N SER A 53 7.45 38.91 -49.96
CA SER A 53 6.05 39.32 -50.16
C SER A 53 5.26 39.42 -48.84
N VAL A 54 4.52 40.52 -48.70
CA VAL A 54 3.60 40.78 -47.58
C VAL A 54 2.55 39.67 -47.42
N ALA A 55 2.10 39.08 -48.51
CA ALA A 55 1.13 37.98 -48.46
C ALA A 55 1.70 36.75 -47.73
N MET A 56 2.95 36.37 -48.05
CA MET A 56 3.63 35.24 -47.40
C MET A 56 3.86 35.51 -45.91
N LEU A 57 4.21 36.75 -45.54
CA LEU A 57 4.37 37.16 -44.15
C LEU A 57 3.05 37.06 -43.38
N ASN A 58 1.95 37.52 -43.97
CA ASN A 58 0.62 37.43 -43.37
C ASN A 58 0.18 35.98 -43.16
N ASP A 59 0.41 35.10 -44.14
CA ASP A 59 0.08 33.67 -44.01
C ASP A 59 0.88 33.00 -42.88
N THR A 60 2.18 33.31 -42.82
CA THR A 60 3.10 32.81 -41.79
C THR A 60 2.66 33.26 -40.39
N LEU A 61 2.31 34.55 -40.24
CA LEU A 61 1.83 35.11 -38.97
C LEU A 61 0.43 34.59 -38.59
N ALA A 62 -0.45 34.39 -39.56
CA ALA A 62 -1.77 33.80 -39.33
C ALA A 62 -1.67 32.33 -38.88
N PHE A 63 -0.76 31.56 -39.47
CA PHE A 63 -0.47 30.20 -39.02
C PHE A 63 0.08 30.19 -37.59
N ARG A 64 1.06 31.05 -37.29
CA ARG A 64 1.56 31.25 -35.92
C ARG A 64 0.43 31.58 -34.94
N GLY A 65 -0.48 32.48 -35.31
CA GLY A 65 -1.64 32.83 -34.49
C GLY A 65 -2.52 31.62 -34.17
N ARG A 66 -2.77 30.75 -35.15
CA ARG A 66 -3.51 29.50 -34.96
C ARG A 66 -2.80 28.51 -34.04
N LEU A 67 -1.47 28.39 -34.15
CA LEU A 67 -0.68 27.55 -33.25
C LEU A 67 -0.77 28.04 -31.80
N LEU A 68 -0.64 29.35 -31.57
CA LEU A 68 -0.75 29.93 -30.23
C LEU A 68 -2.15 29.82 -29.65
N ALA A 69 -3.20 29.95 -30.48
CA ALA A 69 -4.57 29.72 -30.05
C ALA A 69 -4.79 28.27 -29.60
N SER A 70 -4.31 27.31 -30.40
CA SER A 70 -4.36 25.87 -30.07
C SER A 70 -3.59 25.56 -28.79
N ALA A 71 -2.39 26.13 -28.61
CA ALA A 71 -1.60 25.97 -27.40
C ALA A 71 -2.32 26.48 -26.13
N LYS A 72 -3.02 27.61 -26.25
CA LYS A 72 -3.82 28.18 -25.16
C LYS A 72 -5.03 27.30 -24.79
N GLU A 73 -5.69 26.72 -25.78
CA GLU A 73 -6.79 25.76 -25.55
C GLU A 73 -6.27 24.49 -24.85
N GLN A 74 -5.10 23.99 -25.28
CA GLN A 74 -4.43 22.86 -24.63
C GLN A 74 -4.00 23.18 -23.20
N GLU A 75 -3.59 24.42 -22.91
CA GLU A 75 -3.24 24.86 -21.57
C GLU A 75 -4.44 24.73 -20.60
N LEU A 76 -5.64 25.11 -21.04
CA LEU A 76 -6.87 24.93 -20.25
C LEU A 76 -7.19 23.45 -20.00
N ALA A 77 -7.03 22.60 -21.01
CA ALA A 77 -7.19 21.16 -20.88
C ALA A 77 -6.16 20.54 -19.92
N THR A 78 -4.89 20.98 -20.00
CA THR A 78 -3.83 20.51 -19.11
C THR A 78 -4.05 20.96 -17.66
N ALA A 79 -4.63 22.15 -17.42
CA ALA A 79 -4.99 22.59 -16.08
C ALA A 79 -6.05 21.68 -15.43
N HIS A 80 -7.02 21.21 -16.21
CA HIS A 80 -7.98 20.21 -15.74
C HIS A 80 -7.30 18.88 -15.42
N MET A 81 -6.43 18.38 -16.32
CA MET A 81 -5.66 17.16 -16.07
C MET A 81 -4.74 17.29 -14.84
N HIS A 82 -4.17 18.46 -14.59
CA HIS A 82 -3.35 18.71 -13.40
C HIS A 82 -4.15 18.48 -12.11
N ARG A 83 -5.41 18.93 -12.06
CA ARG A 83 -6.30 18.65 -10.92
C ARG A 83 -6.56 17.16 -10.76
N GLN A 84 -6.81 16.45 -11.87
CA GLN A 84 -6.99 15.00 -11.84
C GLN A 84 -5.74 14.26 -11.34
N VAL A 85 -4.54 14.71 -11.70
CA VAL A 85 -3.28 14.17 -11.16
C VAL A 85 -3.21 14.36 -9.65
N GLN A 86 -3.54 15.56 -9.15
CA GLN A 86 -3.54 15.83 -7.71
C GLN A 86 -4.54 14.96 -6.96
N GLU A 87 -5.75 14.81 -7.48
CA GLU A 87 -6.80 13.95 -6.90
C GLU A 87 -6.39 12.47 -6.91
N ALA A 88 -5.84 11.98 -8.03
CA ALA A 88 -5.37 10.60 -8.15
C ALA A 88 -4.20 10.32 -7.18
N ASN A 89 -3.28 11.27 -7.02
CA ASN A 89 -2.19 11.17 -6.05
C ASN A 89 -2.70 11.14 -4.61
N ARG A 90 -3.69 11.98 -4.26
CA ARG A 90 -4.32 11.97 -2.93
C ARG A 90 -5.00 10.62 -2.65
N ALA A 91 -5.73 10.09 -3.63
CA ALA A 91 -6.37 8.77 -3.52
C ALA A 91 -5.35 7.64 -3.36
N ALA A 92 -4.25 7.67 -4.12
CA ALA A 92 -3.16 6.71 -4.01
C ALA A 92 -2.47 6.78 -2.64
N LEU A 93 -2.25 7.98 -2.10
CA LEU A 93 -1.69 8.18 -0.77
C LEU A 93 -2.61 7.65 0.32
N ALA A 94 -3.91 7.93 0.24
CA ALA A 94 -4.90 7.41 1.18
C ALA A 94 -4.95 5.87 1.17
N ALA A 95 -4.92 5.26 -0.03
CA ALA A 95 -4.88 3.80 -0.18
C ALA A 95 -3.59 3.20 0.42
N LYS A 96 -2.43 3.85 0.22
CA LYS A 96 -1.16 3.45 0.82
C LYS A 96 -1.17 3.54 2.34
N MET A 97 -1.72 4.62 2.92
CA MET A 97 -1.83 4.75 4.37
C MET A 97 -2.74 3.66 4.95
N LYS A 98 -3.83 3.33 4.25
CA LYS A 98 -4.75 2.26 4.66
C LYS A 98 -4.11 0.88 4.62
N SER A 99 -3.35 0.55 3.58
CA SER A 99 -2.66 -0.74 3.51
C SER A 99 -1.58 -0.85 4.58
N GLN A 100 -0.77 0.19 4.78
CA GLN A 100 0.26 0.23 5.83
C GLN A 100 -0.34 0.09 7.24
N GLY A 101 -1.49 0.72 7.50
CA GLY A 101 -2.19 0.57 8.78
C GLY A 101 -2.64 -0.87 9.02
N LEU A 102 -3.18 -1.53 8.00
CA LEU A 102 -3.60 -2.94 8.09
C LEU A 102 -2.40 -3.88 8.26
N ASP A 103 -1.30 -3.63 7.56
CA ASP A 103 -0.08 -4.44 7.69
C ASP A 103 0.52 -4.34 9.10
N ARG A 104 0.53 -3.14 9.69
CA ARG A 104 0.95 -2.92 11.08
C ARG A 104 0.03 -3.65 12.08
N ALA A 105 -1.28 -3.61 11.86
CA ALA A 105 -2.24 -4.31 12.72
C ALA A 105 -2.05 -5.84 12.64
N LEU A 106 -1.78 -6.38 11.45
CA LEU A 106 -1.47 -7.79 11.27
C LEU A 106 -0.13 -8.19 11.92
N ALA A 107 0.90 -7.35 11.80
CA ALA A 107 2.19 -7.59 12.44
C ALA A 107 2.07 -7.63 13.98
N ARG A 108 1.25 -6.74 14.56
CA ARG A 108 0.95 -6.75 16.00
C ARG A 108 0.27 -8.05 16.42
N ARG A 109 -0.80 -8.46 15.72
CA ARG A 109 -1.51 -9.71 16.02
C ARG A 109 -0.61 -10.95 15.91
N LYS A 110 0.28 -10.99 14.91
CA LYS A 110 1.26 -12.08 14.77
C LYS A 110 2.20 -12.14 15.96
N LYS A 111 2.75 -10.98 16.36
CA LYS A 111 3.64 -10.89 17.51
C LYS A 111 2.94 -11.30 18.82
N GLU A 112 1.69 -10.91 19.00
CA GLU A 112 0.87 -11.32 20.16
C GLU A 112 0.62 -12.83 20.15
N ALA A 113 0.34 -13.44 18.99
CA ALA A 113 0.19 -14.88 18.86
C ALA A 113 1.50 -15.63 19.16
N GLU A 114 2.62 -15.18 18.60
CA GLU A 114 3.96 -15.75 18.88
C GLU A 114 4.31 -15.67 20.38
N GLN A 115 3.97 -14.55 21.04
CA GLN A 115 4.17 -14.40 22.48
C GLN A 115 3.28 -15.34 23.29
N ALA A 116 2.03 -15.53 22.89
CA ALA A 116 1.11 -16.45 23.55
C ALA A 116 1.55 -17.93 23.36
N GLU A 117 2.04 -18.30 22.17
CA GLU A 117 2.62 -19.62 21.90
C GLU A 117 3.85 -19.86 22.78
N GLN A 118 4.78 -18.91 22.83
CA GLN A 118 5.94 -19.00 23.72
C GLN A 118 5.53 -19.13 25.19
N GLN A 119 4.53 -18.36 25.65
CA GLN A 119 4.02 -18.48 27.02
C GLN A 119 3.38 -19.84 27.30
N ALA A 120 2.65 -20.41 26.34
CA ALA A 120 2.06 -21.73 26.47
C ALA A 120 3.14 -22.84 26.53
N GLU A 121 4.18 -22.74 25.70
CA GLU A 121 5.34 -23.64 25.76
C GLU A 121 6.04 -23.57 27.14
N TRP A 122 6.24 -22.35 27.67
CA TRP A 122 6.80 -22.17 29.01
C TRP A 122 5.94 -22.78 30.10
N GLN A 123 4.61 -22.61 30.02
CA GLN A 123 3.67 -23.21 30.97
C GLN A 123 3.70 -24.75 30.90
N GLU A 124 3.74 -25.34 29.70
CA GLU A 124 3.83 -26.79 29.53
C GLU A 124 5.14 -27.35 30.11
N ILE A 125 6.24 -26.62 29.96
CA ILE A 125 7.53 -26.95 30.56
C ILE A 125 7.43 -26.92 32.10
N GLU A 126 6.87 -25.87 32.68
CA GLU A 126 6.66 -25.75 34.13
C GLU A 126 5.75 -26.85 34.69
N ASP A 127 4.66 -27.16 34.00
CA ASP A 127 3.75 -28.26 34.34
C ASP A 127 4.49 -29.60 34.27
N SER A 128 5.28 -29.84 33.23
CA SER A 128 6.12 -31.03 33.11
C SER A 128 7.15 -31.16 34.24
N PHE A 129 7.77 -30.05 34.65
CA PHE A 129 8.71 -30.02 35.78
C PHE A 129 8.00 -30.28 37.11
N SER A 130 6.84 -29.66 37.34
CA SER A 130 6.06 -29.85 38.56
C SER A 130 5.51 -31.28 38.67
N HIS A 131 5.11 -31.91 37.57
CA HIS A 131 4.70 -33.31 37.51
C HIS A 131 5.85 -34.26 37.84
N ARG A 132 7.05 -34.02 37.32
CA ARG A 132 8.23 -34.82 37.71
C ARG A 132 8.53 -34.64 39.19
N ARG A 133 8.51 -33.40 39.69
CA ARG A 133 8.77 -33.11 41.11
C ARG A 133 7.76 -33.78 42.04
N SER A 134 6.48 -33.83 41.68
CA SER A 134 5.43 -34.48 42.48
C SER A 134 5.51 -36.01 42.48
N VAL A 135 6.02 -36.62 41.41
CA VAL A 135 6.33 -38.07 41.36
C VAL A 135 7.48 -38.42 42.32
N PHE A 136 8.51 -37.56 42.41
CA PHE A 136 9.64 -37.76 43.31
C PHE A 136 9.36 -37.34 44.77
N SER A 137 8.32 -36.51 45.02
CA SER A 137 7.94 -36.08 46.36
C SER A 137 6.83 -36.93 47.01
N LYS A 138 6.38 -38.01 46.36
CA LYS A 138 5.53 -39.01 47.02
C LYS A 138 6.40 -39.79 48.02
N ASP A 139 6.38 -39.35 49.27
CA ASP A 139 6.92 -40.12 50.38
C ASP A 139 6.31 -41.54 50.36
N PRO A 140 7.12 -42.62 50.47
CA PRO A 140 6.63 -44.00 50.43
C PRO A 140 5.70 -44.38 51.60
N LYS A 141 5.39 -43.44 52.50
CA LYS A 141 4.47 -43.64 53.63
C LYS A 141 3.00 -43.49 53.27
N GLU A 142 2.65 -42.79 52.18
CA GLU A 142 1.25 -42.55 51.81
C GLU A 142 0.66 -43.64 50.89
N GLN A 143 1.50 -44.40 50.16
CA GLN A 143 1.04 -45.53 49.35
C GLN A 143 0.67 -46.77 50.18
N ARG A 144 1.18 -46.91 51.41
CA ARG A 144 0.79 -48.00 52.33
C ARG A 144 -0.51 -47.73 53.08
N ALA A 145 -0.98 -46.48 53.14
CA ALA A 145 -2.25 -46.17 53.78
C ALA A 145 -3.44 -46.55 52.87
N GLY A 146 -3.34 -46.36 51.55
CA GLY A 146 -4.43 -46.68 50.62
C GLY A 146 -4.69 -48.17 50.37
N SER A 147 -3.66 -49.02 50.50
CA SER A 147 -3.82 -50.48 50.31
C SER A 147 -4.35 -51.22 51.55
N LEU A 148 -4.22 -50.63 52.74
CA LEU A 148 -4.73 -51.22 53.99
C LEU A 148 -6.23 -51.01 54.22
N TRP A 149 -6.85 -50.04 53.54
CA TRP A 149 -8.31 -49.85 53.59
C TRP A 149 -9.09 -50.80 52.67
N HIS A 150 -8.44 -51.38 51.65
CA HIS A 150 -9.15 -52.28 50.73
C HIS A 150 -9.22 -53.74 51.21
N GLU A 151 -8.24 -54.20 52.01
CA GLU A 151 -8.28 -55.54 52.61
C GLU A 151 -9.16 -55.65 53.86
N ARG A 152 -9.56 -54.54 54.48
CA ARG A 152 -10.45 -54.54 55.66
C ARG A 152 -11.94 -54.55 55.33
N CYS A 153 -12.33 -54.38 54.06
CA CYS A 153 -13.74 -54.46 53.63
C CYS A 153 -14.18 -55.85 53.15
N LEU A 154 -13.25 -56.80 52.96
CA LEU A 154 -13.57 -58.16 52.46
C LEU A 154 -13.55 -59.26 53.54
N SER A 155 -13.32 -58.91 54.82
CA SER A 155 -13.24 -59.87 55.93
C SER A 155 -14.33 -59.67 57.01
N GLY A 156 -15.45 -59.04 56.66
CA GLY A 156 -16.52 -58.73 57.61
C GLY A 156 -17.93 -58.81 57.05
N PHE A 157 -18.30 -59.87 56.34
CA PHE A 157 -19.71 -60.24 56.13
C PHE A 157 -19.83 -61.75 55.93
N ASN A 158 -19.94 -62.48 57.04
CA ASN A 158 -20.42 -63.85 57.04
C ASN A 158 -21.22 -64.05 58.32
N PHE A 159 -22.51 -63.69 58.28
CA PHE A 159 -23.52 -64.12 59.24
C PHE A 159 -24.92 -63.89 58.64
N LEU A 160 -25.38 -64.88 57.86
CA LEU A 160 -26.69 -65.55 57.92
C LEU A 160 -26.90 -66.40 56.66
#